data_AF-A0A2T1CK95-F1
#
_entry.id   AF-A0A2T1CK95-F1
#
_cell.length_a   1.000
_cell.length_b   1.000
_cell.length_c   1.000
_cell.angle_alpha   90.00
_cell.angle_beta   90.00
_cell.angle_gamma   90.00
#
_symmetry.space_group_name_H-M   'P 1'
#
loop_
_entity.id
_entity.type
_entity.pdbx_description
1 polymer ?
#
loop_
_entity_poly.entity_id
_entity_poly.type
_entity_poly.pdbx_seq_one_letter_code
_entity_poly.pdbx_strand_id
1 'polypeptide(L)' 'AKQRVWGTAAACTGAIANSADILRVHDVREMHDVCQVADAIFRNQS' A
#
# COMPACT_ATOMS: atom_id res chain seq x y z
N ALA A 1 16.26 -2.42 -13.34
CA ALA A 1 15.31 -2.95 -12.34
C ALA A 1 14.47 -1.82 -11.71
N LYS A 2 13.64 -1.12 -12.52
CA LYS A 2 12.88 0.07 -12.08
C LYS A 2 11.36 -0.01 -12.36
N GLN A 3 10.89 -1.13 -12.93
CA GLN A 3 9.49 -1.35 -13.34
C GLN A 3 8.62 -1.99 -12.24
N ARG A 4 9.16 -2.26 -11.05
CA ARG A 4 8.43 -3.01 -10.01
C ARG A 4 7.61 -2.13 -9.05
N VAL A 5 7.80 -0.81 -9.08
CA VAL A 5 7.13 0.11 -8.13
C VAL A 5 5.61 0.00 -8.23
N TRP A 6 5.05 -0.01 -9.45
CA TRP A 6 3.61 -0.17 -9.65
C TRP A 6 3.07 -1.53 -9.22
N GLY A 7 3.84 -2.60 -9.45
CA GLY A 7 3.48 -3.94 -9.00
C GLY A 7 3.48 -4.06 -7.47
N THR A 8 4.47 -3.46 -6.81
CA THR A 8 4.53 -3.39 -5.34
C THR A 8 3.40 -2.53 -4.79
N ALA A 9 3.10 -1.37 -5.40
CA ALA A 9 1.98 -0.54 -5.00
C ALA A 9 0.65 -1.33 -5.03
N ALA A 10 0.38 -2.03 -6.14
CA ALA A 10 -0.83 -2.83 -6.28
C ALA A 10 -0.92 -3.96 -5.22
N ALA A 11 0.20 -4.63 -4.94
CA ALA A 11 0.25 -5.65 -3.90
C ALA A 11 0.02 -5.06 -2.49
N CYS A 12 0.59 -3.90 -2.19
CA CYS A 12 0.38 -3.19 -0.92
C CYS A 12 -1.07 -2.76 -0.74
N THR A 13 -1.69 -2.15 -1.76
CA THR A 13 -3.12 -1.79 -1.73
C THR A 13 -4.00 -3.02 -1.51
N GLY A 14 -3.73 -4.12 -2.23
CA GLY A 14 -4.45 -5.38 -2.06
C GLY A 14 -4.30 -5.96 -0.66
N ALA A 15 -3.10 -5.89 -0.07
CA ALA A 15 -2.87 -6.34 1.30
C ALA A 15 -3.65 -5.50 2.33
N ILE A 16 -3.66 -4.18 2.20
CA ILE A 16 -4.43 -3.28 3.07
C ILE A 16 -5.93 -3.54 2.95
N ALA A 17 -6.44 -3.72 1.73
CA ALA A 17 -7.84 -4.10 1.49
C ALA A 17 -8.20 -5.43 2.18
N ASN A 18 -7.22 -6.33 2.36
CA ASN A 18 -7.35 -7.59 3.09
C ASN A 18 -6.93 -7.46 4.58
N SER A 19 -6.97 -6.25 5.14
CA SER A 19 -6.72 -5.97 6.57
C SER A 19 -5.28 -6.20 7.05
N ALA A 20 -4.27 -6.15 6.17
CA ALA A 20 -2.87 -6.23 6.59
C ALA A 20 -2.42 -4.95 7.31
N ASP A 21 -1.95 -5.07 8.55
CA ASP A 21 -1.55 -3.92 9.40
C ASP A 21 -0.08 -3.49 9.26
N ILE A 22 0.81 -4.36 8.76
CA ILE A 22 2.24 -4.08 8.61
C ILE A 22 2.70 -4.49 7.22
N LEU A 23 3.37 -3.57 6.51
CA LEU A 23 3.98 -3.81 5.20
C LEU A 23 5.47 -3.50 5.23
N ARG A 24 6.30 -4.45 4.81
CA ARG A 24 7.75 -4.25 4.63
C ARG A 24 8.04 -3.96 3.16
N VAL A 25 8.50 -2.75 2.89
CA VAL A 25 8.78 -2.25 1.53
C VAL A 25 10.19 -1.68 1.44
N HIS A 26 10.71 -1.54 0.21
CA HIS A 26 12.03 -0.93 -0.04
C HIS A 26 11.90 0.53 -0.49
N ASP A 27 10.89 0.84 -1.30
CA ASP A 27 10.58 2.19 -1.80
C ASP A 27 9.63 2.91 -0.81
N VAL A 28 10.15 3.24 0.38
CA VAL A 28 9.35 3.69 1.53
C VAL A 28 8.52 4.93 1.22
N ARG A 29 9.09 5.91 0.49
CA ARG A 29 8.43 7.18 0.23
C ARG A 29 7.18 6.99 -0.63
N GLU A 30 7.31 6.29 -1.74
CA GLU A 30 6.22 6.03 -2.67
C GLU A 30 5.16 5.11 -2.05
N MET A 31 5.58 4.09 -1.30
CA MET A 31 4.64 3.15 -0.68
C MET A 31 3.89 3.77 0.50
N HIS A 32 4.49 4.74 1.21
CA HIS A 32 3.78 5.50 2.26
C HIS A 32 2.54 6.19 1.69
N ASP A 33 2.69 6.93 0.57
CA ASP A 33 1.58 7.64 -0.06
C ASP A 33 0.49 6.66 -0.54
N VAL A 34 0.89 5.51 -1.10
CA VAL A 34 -0.04 4.44 -1.50
C VAL A 34 -0.79 3.87 -0.30
N CYS A 35 -0.11 3.63 0.83
CA CYS A 35 -0.75 3.10 2.04
C CYS A 35 -1.76 4.09 2.62
N GLN A 36 -1.43 5.39 2.68
CA GLN A 36 -2.36 6.41 3.17
C GLN A 36 -3.66 6.47 2.36
N VAL A 37 -3.55 6.41 1.03
CA VAL A 37 -4.73 6.39 0.15
C VAL A 37 -5.51 5.10 0.32
N ALA A 38 -4.84 3.95 0.40
CA ALA A 38 -5.50 2.66 0.61
C ALA A 38 -6.23 2.57 1.96
N ASP A 39 -5.62 3.05 3.05
CA ASP A 39 -6.25 3.10 4.37
C ASP A 39 -7.50 3.98 4.35
N ALA A 40 -7.44 5.14 3.69
CA ALA A 40 -8.60 6.02 3.54
C ALA A 40 -9.75 5.37 2.76
N ILE A 41 -9.46 4.48 1.81
CA ILE A 41 -10.46 3.76 1.02
C ILE A 41 -11.07 2.57 1.80
N PHE A 42 -10.23 1.76 2.44
CA PHE A 42 -10.63 0.45 2.96
C PHE A 42 -10.86 0.40 4.47
N ARG A 43 -10.28 1.34 5.23
CA ARG A 43 -10.30 1.32 6.70
C ARG A 43 -11.16 2.43 7.34
N ASN A 44 -11.60 3.43 6.58
CA ASN A 44 -12.52 4.45 7.08
C ASN A 44 -13.95 3.90 7.19
N GLN A 45 -14.26 3.27 8.32
CA GLN A 45 -15.63 3.09 8.80
C GLN A 45 -15.87 4.06 9.96
N SER A 46 -16.36 5.26 9.65
CA SER A 46 -17.03 6.18 10.59
C SER A 46 -17.87 7.17 9.81
#